data_AF-A0A3D9DWL5-F1
#
_entry.id   AF-A0A3D9DWL5-F1
#
_cell.length_a   1.000
_cell.length_b   1.000
_cell.length_c   1.000
_cell.angle_alpha   90.00
_cell.angle_beta   90.00
_cell.angle_gamma   90.00
#
_symmetry.space_group_name_H-M   'P 1'
#
loop_
_entity.id
_entity.type
_entity.pdbx_description
1 polymer ?
#
loop_
_entity_poly.entity_id
_entity_poly.type
_entity_poly.pdbx_seq_one_letter_code
_entity_poly.pdbx_strand_id
1 'polypeptide(L)'
;MSLKTAIRTNTFLKTTAQKVEKIARRGVTFLITKYLRKNRAVEVESLHGPLKILLVRPNYRIGNALIMSPIIETFRQRFPDAQIDLLTTDNTRTLFRHQGVDHVLTLSRDAIVRPWRFPAMLRRLRREQYDLAVQAGPSSLTGLIFVRCIKSRYTMGKGKRDQRWFDIEVSGDQRHAYDMPQMFARALDTSCRDRPLMLLSSGERSIGRGELEELGIDFDDAGRAAPFVALFVGGHLDKRLPLSFWQESIDALESAGQRYVVFVGPEELRHAPALEQQMADSRYGALCRPRPLRIFAAMLHHARHLISPDSGPLHIGAALDVPVMALVQKRKSLKFAPRGPLDIVLWQPDAGRLLEAVTRPEQFQGRRDIEAVVPDPTPEMALTS
;
A
#
# COMPACT_ATOMS: atom_id res chain seq x y z
N MET A 1 -13.87 -27.24 12.78
CA MET A 1 -12.94 -26.31 12.11
C MET A 1 -13.61 -25.70 10.89
N SER A 2 -13.59 -24.38 10.74
CA SER A 2 -14.12 -23.71 9.53
C SER A 2 -13.32 -24.11 8.28
N LEU A 3 -14.00 -24.26 7.14
CA LEU A 3 -13.38 -24.47 5.82
C LEU A 3 -12.28 -23.41 5.54
N LYS A 4 -12.46 -22.18 6.07
CA LYS A 4 -11.48 -21.09 5.99
C LYS A 4 -10.18 -21.41 6.74
N THR A 5 -10.26 -22.15 7.85
CA THR A 5 -9.10 -22.56 8.66
C THR A 5 -8.36 -23.73 8.00
N ALA A 6 -9.10 -24.71 7.48
CA ALA A 6 -8.55 -25.89 6.78
C ALA A 6 -7.82 -25.53 5.46
N ILE A 7 -8.35 -24.57 4.69
CA ILE A 7 -7.69 -24.05 3.47
C ILE A 7 -6.45 -23.20 3.82
N ARG A 8 -6.41 -22.61 5.02
CA ARG A 8 -5.27 -21.78 5.46
C ARG A 8 -4.07 -22.62 5.91
N THR A 9 -4.30 -23.79 6.48
CA THR A 9 -3.26 -24.68 7.04
C THR A 9 -2.80 -25.78 6.08
N ASN A 10 -3.61 -26.13 5.06
CA ASN A 10 -3.27 -27.19 4.11
C ASN A 10 -2.76 -26.63 2.77
N THR A 11 -1.46 -26.77 2.54
CA THR A 11 -0.75 -26.28 1.34
C THR A 11 -1.32 -26.85 0.04
N PHE A 12 -1.76 -28.11 0.02
CA PHE A 12 -2.31 -28.75 -1.17
C PHE A 12 -3.67 -28.15 -1.55
N LEU A 13 -4.59 -28.04 -0.59
CA LEU A 13 -5.91 -27.42 -0.79
C LEU A 13 -5.78 -25.96 -1.24
N LYS A 14 -4.84 -25.21 -0.66
CA LYS A 14 -4.52 -23.83 -1.06
C LYS A 14 -4.04 -23.76 -2.51
N THR A 15 -3.18 -24.69 -2.94
CA THR A 15 -2.60 -24.70 -4.29
C THR A 15 -3.64 -25.10 -5.34
N THR A 16 -4.47 -26.10 -5.05
CA THR A 16 -5.58 -26.52 -5.93
C THR A 16 -6.64 -25.42 -6.05
N ALA A 17 -7.02 -24.78 -4.95
CA ALA A 17 -7.92 -23.63 -4.96
C ALA A 17 -7.37 -22.47 -5.80
N GLN A 18 -6.06 -22.17 -5.70
CA GLN A 18 -5.40 -21.17 -6.54
C GLN A 18 -5.40 -21.53 -8.03
N LYS A 19 -5.23 -22.81 -8.38
CA LYS A 19 -5.31 -23.29 -9.77
C LYS A 19 -6.72 -23.15 -10.33
N VAL A 20 -7.74 -23.59 -9.59
CA VAL A 20 -9.15 -23.46 -9.98
C VAL A 20 -9.52 -21.98 -10.11
N GLU A 21 -9.10 -21.13 -9.17
CA GLU A 21 -9.29 -19.68 -9.25
C GLU A 21 -8.65 -19.10 -10.52
N LYS A 22 -7.42 -19.51 -10.87
CA LYS A 22 -6.73 -19.04 -12.08
C LYS A 22 -7.48 -19.44 -13.35
N ILE A 23 -8.02 -20.65 -13.42
CA ILE A 23 -8.80 -21.14 -14.57
C ILE A 23 -10.14 -20.39 -14.66
N ALA A 24 -10.88 -20.27 -13.56
CA ALA A 24 -12.13 -19.53 -13.51
C ALA A 24 -11.92 -18.06 -13.90
N ARG A 25 -10.85 -17.42 -13.40
CA ARG A 25 -10.47 -16.05 -13.81
C ARG A 25 -10.20 -15.97 -15.31
N ARG A 26 -9.52 -16.94 -15.91
CA ARG A 26 -9.28 -16.97 -17.37
C ARG A 26 -10.59 -17.10 -18.15
N GLY A 27 -11.48 -18.01 -17.74
CA GLY A 27 -12.80 -18.19 -18.37
C GLY A 27 -13.68 -16.94 -18.28
N VAL A 28 -13.77 -16.32 -17.09
CA VAL A 28 -14.49 -15.07 -16.88
C VAL A 28 -13.87 -13.93 -17.69
N THR A 29 -12.54 -13.80 -17.70
CA THR A 29 -11.84 -12.81 -18.55
C THR A 29 -12.17 -13.02 -20.01
N PHE A 30 -12.14 -14.27 -20.51
CA PHE A 30 -12.46 -14.60 -21.89
C PHE A 30 -13.90 -14.22 -22.25
N LEU A 31 -14.87 -14.57 -21.40
CA LEU A 31 -16.28 -14.19 -21.58
C LEU A 31 -16.45 -12.67 -21.59
N ILE A 32 -15.82 -11.98 -20.65
CA ILE A 32 -15.77 -10.51 -20.59
C ILE A 32 -15.19 -9.95 -21.89
N THR A 33 -14.02 -10.39 -22.34
CA THR A 33 -13.40 -9.89 -23.57
C THR A 33 -14.20 -10.23 -24.83
N LYS A 34 -14.91 -11.36 -24.85
CA LYS A 34 -15.70 -11.82 -26.01
C LYS A 34 -17.02 -11.07 -26.15
N TYR A 35 -17.66 -10.73 -25.02
CA TYR A 35 -19.01 -10.16 -25.01
C TYR A 35 -19.05 -8.68 -24.61
N LEU A 36 -17.96 -8.11 -24.11
CA LEU A 36 -17.88 -6.66 -23.93
C LEU A 36 -17.69 -5.99 -25.29
N ARG A 37 -18.60 -5.07 -25.62
CA ARG A 37 -18.47 -4.19 -26.78
C ARG A 37 -17.11 -3.48 -26.76
N LYS A 38 -16.48 -3.37 -27.93
CA LYS A 38 -15.34 -2.48 -28.15
C LYS A 38 -15.76 -1.06 -27.76
N ASN A 39 -15.00 -0.44 -26.86
CA ASN A 39 -15.28 0.92 -26.42
C ASN A 39 -14.85 1.93 -27.50
N ARG A 40 -15.61 3.01 -27.63
CA ARG A 40 -15.21 4.15 -28.48
C ARG A 40 -14.20 4.97 -27.70
N ALA A 41 -13.26 5.59 -28.42
CA ALA A 41 -12.37 6.55 -27.80
C ALA A 41 -13.19 7.77 -27.35
N VAL A 42 -12.97 8.16 -26.10
CA VAL A 42 -13.58 9.36 -25.50
C VAL A 42 -12.44 10.23 -24.97
N GLU A 43 -12.50 11.51 -25.29
CA GLU A 43 -11.57 12.52 -24.78
C GLU A 43 -12.01 12.96 -23.38
N VAL A 44 -11.06 13.26 -22.50
CA VAL A 44 -11.35 13.68 -21.12
C VAL A 44 -12.12 14.98 -21.09
N GLU A 45 -11.88 15.83 -22.09
CA GLU A 45 -12.54 17.11 -22.32
C GLU A 45 -14.05 16.93 -22.45
N SER A 46 -14.54 15.79 -22.95
CA SER A 46 -15.98 15.53 -23.09
C SER A 46 -16.72 15.27 -21.78
N LEU A 47 -15.99 15.16 -20.66
CA LEU A 47 -16.56 15.02 -19.33
C LEU A 47 -17.00 16.41 -18.83
N HIS A 48 -18.32 16.62 -18.76
CA HIS A 48 -18.93 17.90 -18.38
C HIS A 48 -20.01 17.73 -17.31
N GLY A 49 -20.22 18.79 -16.51
CA GLY A 49 -21.25 18.84 -15.46
C GLY A 49 -20.77 18.29 -14.12
N PRO A 50 -21.64 18.27 -13.09
CA PRO A 50 -21.33 17.63 -11.81
C PRO A 50 -21.25 16.12 -12.04
N LEU A 51 -20.03 15.59 -12.05
CA LEU A 51 -19.80 14.17 -12.31
C LEU A 51 -19.97 13.35 -11.04
N LYS A 52 -20.55 12.15 -11.19
CA LYS A 52 -20.46 11.09 -10.19
C LYS A 52 -19.42 10.05 -10.62
N ILE A 53 -18.30 10.00 -9.90
CA ILE A 53 -17.12 9.22 -10.24
C ILE A 53 -16.95 8.07 -9.24
N LEU A 54 -16.76 6.84 -9.74
CA LEU A 54 -16.40 5.69 -8.92
C LEU A 54 -14.95 5.27 -9.19
N LEU A 55 -14.09 5.42 -8.19
CA LEU A 55 -12.75 4.84 -8.18
C LEU A 55 -12.81 3.38 -7.71
N VAL A 56 -12.33 2.44 -8.52
CA VAL A 56 -12.43 1.00 -8.25
C VAL A 56 -11.07 0.39 -7.94
N ARG A 57 -10.86 0.07 -6.66
CA ARG A 57 -9.64 -0.60 -6.19
C ARG A 57 -9.87 -1.54 -5.00
N PRO A 58 -10.63 -2.64 -5.18
CA PRO A 58 -10.78 -3.67 -4.16
C PRO A 58 -9.48 -4.50 -4.04
N ASN A 59 -8.51 -3.99 -3.27
CA ASN A 59 -7.26 -4.67 -2.95
C ASN A 59 -7.08 -4.81 -1.43
N TYR A 60 -6.79 -6.02 -0.96
CA TYR A 60 -6.59 -6.31 0.46
C TYR A 60 -5.17 -6.04 0.96
N ARG A 61 -4.21 -5.77 0.07
CA ARG A 61 -2.84 -5.44 0.45
C ARG A 61 -2.75 -3.95 0.72
N ILE A 62 -2.47 -3.59 1.97
CA ILE A 62 -2.40 -2.21 2.45
C ILE A 62 -1.50 -1.34 1.56
N GLY A 63 -0.24 -1.75 1.33
CA GLY A 63 0.68 -1.00 0.49
C GLY A 63 0.14 -0.75 -0.92
N ASN A 64 -0.29 -1.81 -1.61
CA ASN A 64 -0.85 -1.71 -2.96
C ASN A 64 -2.20 -0.97 -3.04
N ALA A 65 -2.88 -0.72 -1.92
CA ALA A 65 -4.07 0.12 -1.83
C ALA A 65 -3.69 1.58 -1.56
N LEU A 66 -2.63 1.82 -0.78
CA LEU A 66 -2.19 3.17 -0.45
C LEU A 66 -1.46 3.84 -1.63
N ILE A 67 -0.75 3.07 -2.46
CA ILE A 67 -0.03 3.59 -3.64
C ILE A 67 -0.93 4.36 -4.64
N MET A 68 -2.23 4.07 -4.73
CA MET A 68 -3.15 4.85 -5.58
C MET A 68 -3.75 6.09 -4.91
N SER A 69 -3.51 6.34 -3.63
CA SER A 69 -4.09 7.51 -2.96
C SER A 69 -3.92 8.83 -3.74
N PRO A 70 -2.80 9.13 -4.44
CA PRO A 70 -2.68 10.39 -5.18
C PRO A 70 -3.63 10.50 -6.38
N ILE A 71 -4.17 9.37 -6.88
CA ILE A 71 -5.20 9.39 -7.94
C ILE A 71 -6.44 10.15 -7.44
N ILE A 72 -6.77 10.04 -6.15
CA ILE A 72 -7.94 10.73 -5.59
C ILE A 72 -7.76 12.25 -5.70
N GLU A 73 -6.58 12.77 -5.34
CA GLU A 73 -6.25 14.18 -5.46
C GLU A 73 -6.32 14.66 -6.92
N THR A 74 -5.77 13.87 -7.85
CA THR A 74 -5.85 14.14 -9.29
C THR A 74 -7.29 14.33 -9.77
N PHE A 75 -8.22 13.45 -9.37
CA PHE A 75 -9.63 13.60 -9.76
C PHE A 75 -10.29 14.79 -9.08
N ARG A 76 -10.01 15.05 -7.80
CA ARG A 76 -10.55 16.20 -7.08
C ARG A 76 -10.03 17.53 -7.65
N GLN A 77 -8.78 17.59 -8.10
CA GLN A 77 -8.21 18.75 -8.79
C GLN A 77 -8.89 19.01 -10.13
N ARG A 78 -9.08 17.97 -10.96
CA ARG A 78 -9.71 18.12 -12.27
C ARG A 78 -11.22 18.40 -12.18
N PHE A 79 -11.89 17.79 -11.22
CA PHE A 79 -13.34 17.91 -11.04
C PHE A 79 -13.68 18.26 -9.58
N PRO A 80 -13.51 19.53 -9.17
CA PRO A 80 -13.73 19.96 -7.77
C PRO A 80 -15.13 19.64 -7.24
N ASP A 81 -16.14 19.84 -8.07
CA ASP A 81 -17.56 19.68 -7.73
C ASP A 81 -18.08 18.25 -7.94
N ALA A 82 -17.24 17.30 -8.38
CA ALA A 82 -17.66 15.93 -8.60
C ALA A 82 -17.88 15.19 -7.27
N GLN A 83 -18.88 14.32 -7.24
CA GLN A 83 -18.95 13.27 -6.22
C GLN A 83 -17.94 12.18 -6.56
N ILE A 84 -17.00 11.89 -5.65
CA ILE A 84 -15.95 10.90 -5.81
C ILE A 84 -16.15 9.79 -4.78
N ASP A 85 -16.67 8.66 -5.23
CA ASP A 85 -16.83 7.45 -4.43
C ASP A 85 -15.67 6.47 -4.67
N LEU A 86 -15.33 5.69 -3.65
CA LEU A 86 -14.23 4.71 -3.69
C LEU A 86 -14.74 3.31 -3.33
N LEU A 87 -14.61 2.36 -4.25
CA LEU A 87 -14.77 0.93 -3.98
C LEU A 87 -13.42 0.31 -3.58
N THR A 88 -13.29 -0.04 -2.30
CA THR A 88 -12.10 -0.68 -1.71
C THR A 88 -12.48 -1.97 -0.98
N THR A 89 -11.65 -2.44 -0.04
CA THR A 89 -11.96 -3.61 0.81
C THR A 89 -12.12 -3.22 2.26
N ASP A 90 -12.75 -4.08 3.07
CA ASP A 90 -12.94 -3.81 4.51
C ASP A 90 -11.61 -3.52 5.22
N ASN A 91 -10.54 -4.24 4.87
CA ASN A 91 -9.20 -4.10 5.48
C ASN A 91 -8.49 -2.79 5.10
N THR A 92 -8.88 -2.17 4.00
CA THR A 92 -8.19 -1.01 3.44
C THR A 92 -9.06 0.25 3.46
N ARG A 93 -10.32 0.15 3.90
CA ARG A 93 -11.26 1.27 4.03
C ARG A 93 -10.67 2.42 4.82
N THR A 94 -10.07 2.12 5.97
CA THR A 94 -9.55 3.13 6.89
C THR A 94 -8.37 3.91 6.32
N LEU A 95 -7.65 3.37 5.33
CA LEU A 95 -6.52 4.07 4.69
C LEU A 95 -6.93 5.40 4.08
N PHE A 96 -8.13 5.46 3.51
CA PHE A 96 -8.62 6.59 2.71
C PHE A 96 -9.45 7.61 3.49
N ARG A 97 -9.51 7.51 4.82
CA ARG A 97 -10.16 8.56 5.63
C ARG A 97 -9.46 9.90 5.42
N HIS A 98 -10.26 10.95 5.36
CA HIS A 98 -9.83 12.34 5.15
C HIS A 98 -9.18 12.61 3.78
N GLN A 99 -9.24 11.70 2.80
CA GLN A 99 -8.60 11.86 1.48
C GLN A 99 -9.51 12.49 0.40
N GLY A 100 -10.56 13.22 0.77
CA GLY A 100 -11.44 13.88 -0.21
C GLY A 100 -12.34 12.96 -1.05
N VAL A 101 -12.57 11.74 -0.57
CA VAL A 101 -13.61 10.83 -1.08
C VAL A 101 -14.92 11.05 -0.32
N ASP A 102 -16.03 11.09 -1.05
CA ASP A 102 -17.37 11.32 -0.50
C ASP A 102 -17.92 10.06 0.18
N HIS A 103 -17.83 8.91 -0.51
CA HIS A 103 -18.23 7.63 0.06
C HIS A 103 -17.19 6.54 -0.16
N VAL A 104 -16.89 5.77 0.90
CA VAL A 104 -16.04 4.58 0.81
C VAL A 104 -16.89 3.32 0.92
N LEU A 105 -17.04 2.65 -0.22
CA LEU A 105 -17.75 1.37 -0.37
C LEU A 105 -16.75 0.22 -0.24
N THR A 106 -17.15 -0.88 0.40
CA THR A 106 -16.24 -2.01 0.64
C THR A 106 -16.74 -3.31 0.05
N LEU A 107 -15.83 -3.99 -0.65
CA LEU A 107 -15.97 -5.39 -1.00
C LEU A 107 -15.35 -6.25 0.09
N SER A 108 -16.20 -6.98 0.80
CA SER A 108 -15.75 -7.86 1.88
C SER A 108 -15.11 -9.14 1.34
N ARG A 109 -14.13 -9.65 2.10
CA ARG A 109 -13.56 -11.00 1.91
C ARG A 109 -14.63 -12.08 2.05
N ASP A 110 -15.71 -11.79 2.75
CA ASP A 110 -16.86 -12.69 2.83
C ASP A 110 -17.56 -12.88 1.50
N ALA A 111 -17.33 -12.06 0.48
CA ALA A 111 -17.81 -12.34 -0.88
C ALA A 111 -17.23 -13.66 -1.45
N ILE A 112 -16.09 -14.14 -0.93
CA ILE A 112 -15.52 -15.45 -1.28
C ILE A 112 -16.40 -16.59 -0.74
N VAL A 113 -17.00 -16.40 0.44
CA VAL A 113 -17.83 -17.42 1.11
C VAL A 113 -19.32 -17.23 0.85
N ARG A 114 -19.74 -16.00 0.57
CA ARG A 114 -21.11 -15.60 0.24
C ARG A 114 -21.10 -14.97 -1.15
N PRO A 115 -21.03 -15.78 -2.22
CA PRO A 115 -20.79 -15.30 -3.58
C PRO A 115 -21.86 -14.31 -4.06
N TRP A 116 -23.10 -14.38 -3.53
CA TRP A 116 -24.19 -13.44 -3.84
C TRP A 116 -23.90 -11.99 -3.43
N ARG A 117 -22.94 -11.75 -2.52
CA ARG A 117 -22.52 -10.39 -2.14
C ARG A 117 -21.86 -9.63 -3.29
N PHE A 118 -21.20 -10.35 -4.20
CA PHE A 118 -20.59 -9.74 -5.38
C PHE A 118 -21.63 -9.15 -6.36
N PRO A 119 -22.61 -9.92 -6.88
CA PRO A 119 -23.65 -9.37 -7.74
C PRO A 119 -24.59 -8.41 -6.99
N ALA A 120 -24.78 -8.56 -5.67
CA ALA A 120 -25.52 -7.58 -4.88
C ALA A 120 -24.79 -6.21 -4.84
N MET A 121 -23.47 -6.22 -4.63
CA MET A 121 -22.65 -5.00 -4.71
C MET A 121 -22.70 -4.39 -6.11
N LEU A 122 -22.58 -5.21 -7.15
CA LEU A 122 -22.67 -4.74 -8.53
C LEU A 122 -24.03 -4.08 -8.82
N ARG A 123 -25.12 -4.70 -8.37
CA ARG A 123 -26.49 -4.16 -8.51
C ARG A 123 -26.65 -2.86 -7.75
N ARG A 124 -26.08 -2.75 -6.54
CA ARG A 124 -26.06 -1.51 -5.75
C ARG A 124 -25.35 -0.40 -6.51
N LEU A 125 -24.10 -0.63 -6.92
CA LEU A 125 -23.28 0.35 -7.66
C LEU A 125 -23.93 0.78 -8.97
N ARG A 126 -24.65 -0.12 -9.64
CA ARG A 126 -25.35 0.22 -10.88
C ARG A 126 -26.57 1.13 -10.67
N ARG A 127 -27.22 1.07 -9.51
CA ARG A 127 -28.33 1.98 -9.17
C ARG A 127 -27.84 3.40 -8.88
N GLU A 128 -26.56 3.57 -8.55
CA GLU A 128 -25.96 4.88 -8.30
C GLU A 128 -25.78 5.72 -9.57
N GLN A 129 -25.87 5.11 -10.76
CA GLN A 129 -25.77 5.77 -12.08
C GLN A 129 -24.53 6.67 -12.23
N TYR A 130 -23.34 6.12 -11.99
CA TYR A 130 -22.08 6.84 -12.15
C TYR A 130 -21.86 7.32 -13.60
N ASP A 131 -21.36 8.54 -13.75
CA ASP A 131 -20.89 9.07 -15.04
C ASP A 131 -19.57 8.44 -15.45
N LEU A 132 -18.66 8.23 -14.50
CA LEU A 132 -17.33 7.70 -14.77
C LEU A 132 -16.96 6.59 -13.79
N ALA A 133 -16.55 5.43 -14.31
CA ALA A 133 -15.97 4.35 -13.52
C ALA A 133 -14.48 4.16 -13.85
N VAL A 134 -13.64 4.22 -12.83
CA VAL A 134 -12.18 4.29 -12.99
C VAL A 134 -11.52 3.07 -12.37
N GLN A 135 -10.79 2.29 -13.16
CA GLN A 135 -9.90 1.27 -12.61
C GLN A 135 -8.62 1.91 -12.06
N ALA A 136 -8.65 2.33 -10.79
CA ALA A 136 -7.55 3.03 -10.11
C ALA A 136 -6.41 2.08 -9.70
N GLY A 137 -5.73 1.46 -10.66
CA GLY A 137 -4.56 0.60 -10.40
C GLY A 137 -4.20 -0.33 -11.57
N PRO A 138 -3.18 -1.17 -11.42
CA PRO A 138 -2.80 -2.14 -12.46
C PRO A 138 -3.93 -3.13 -12.74
N SER A 139 -3.93 -3.70 -13.95
CA SER A 139 -5.00 -4.55 -14.50
C SER A 139 -5.46 -5.63 -13.50
N SER A 140 -6.63 -5.40 -12.89
CA SER A 140 -7.27 -6.31 -11.94
C SER A 140 -8.57 -6.83 -12.55
N LEU A 141 -8.73 -8.15 -12.65
CA LEU A 141 -9.96 -8.73 -13.21
C LEU A 141 -11.19 -8.32 -12.42
N THR A 142 -11.11 -8.36 -11.08
CA THR A 142 -12.21 -7.93 -10.21
C THR A 142 -12.57 -6.46 -10.45
N GLY A 143 -11.57 -5.59 -10.57
CA GLY A 143 -11.80 -4.18 -10.87
C GLY A 143 -12.41 -3.98 -12.27
N LEU A 144 -11.95 -4.74 -13.26
CA LEU A 144 -12.48 -4.69 -14.63
C LEU A 144 -13.95 -5.12 -14.67
N ILE A 145 -14.32 -6.17 -13.94
CA ILE A 145 -15.72 -6.60 -13.82
C ILE A 145 -16.59 -5.48 -13.27
N PHE A 146 -16.18 -4.83 -12.17
CA PHE A 146 -16.95 -3.72 -11.63
C PHE A 146 -17.06 -2.58 -12.63
N VAL A 147 -15.94 -2.07 -13.13
CA VAL A 147 -15.93 -0.93 -14.07
C VAL A 147 -16.80 -1.20 -15.30
N ARG A 148 -16.77 -2.42 -15.86
CA ARG A 148 -17.52 -2.74 -17.09
C ARG A 148 -18.98 -3.14 -16.85
N CYS A 149 -19.32 -3.66 -15.68
CA CYS A 149 -20.66 -4.18 -15.42
C CYS A 149 -21.56 -3.23 -14.60
N ILE A 150 -21.02 -2.19 -13.97
CA ILE A 150 -21.85 -1.17 -13.29
C ILE A 150 -22.63 -0.28 -14.28
N LYS A 151 -22.25 -0.31 -15.56
CA LYS A 151 -22.87 0.49 -16.64
C LYS A 151 -22.80 1.99 -16.39
N SER A 152 -21.63 2.49 -16.02
CA SER A 152 -21.38 3.94 -16.05
C SER A 152 -21.44 4.48 -17.48
N ARG A 153 -21.62 5.81 -17.62
CA ARG A 153 -21.63 6.48 -18.93
C ARG A 153 -20.29 6.35 -19.64
N TYR A 154 -19.20 6.49 -18.90
CA TYR A 154 -17.82 6.35 -19.38
C TYR A 154 -16.99 5.46 -18.43
N THR A 155 -15.92 4.90 -18.97
CA THR A 155 -14.96 4.07 -18.23
C THR A 155 -13.53 4.54 -18.49
N MET A 156 -12.71 4.54 -17.44
CA MET A 156 -11.30 4.94 -17.51
C MET A 156 -10.40 3.92 -16.83
N GLY A 157 -9.21 3.70 -17.39
CA GLY A 157 -8.22 2.81 -16.79
C GLY A 157 -7.06 2.53 -17.72
N LYS A 158 -6.16 1.66 -17.27
CA LYS A 158 -5.04 1.18 -18.10
C LYS A 158 -5.37 -0.18 -18.69
N GLY A 159 -5.62 -0.20 -20.00
CA GLY A 159 -5.76 -1.40 -20.81
C GLY A 159 -4.45 -2.21 -20.89
N LYS A 160 -4.55 -3.41 -21.44
CA LYS A 160 -3.37 -4.21 -21.80
C LYS A 160 -2.87 -3.79 -23.18
N ARG A 161 -1.58 -4.03 -23.47
CA ARG A 161 -1.01 -3.85 -24.82
C ARG A 161 -1.96 -4.41 -25.88
N ASP A 162 -2.25 -3.57 -26.88
CA ASP A 162 -3.08 -3.85 -28.05
C ASP A 162 -4.58 -4.13 -27.79
N GLN A 163 -5.09 -3.85 -26.58
CA GLN A 163 -6.50 -4.02 -26.25
C GLN A 163 -7.07 -2.78 -25.54
N ARG A 164 -8.03 -2.10 -26.19
CA ARG A 164 -8.82 -1.02 -25.59
C ARG A 164 -9.92 -1.61 -24.70
N TRP A 165 -9.74 -1.47 -23.39
CA TRP A 165 -10.66 -1.96 -22.37
C TRP A 165 -11.57 -0.87 -21.81
N PHE A 166 -11.14 0.39 -21.94
CA PHE A 166 -11.80 1.57 -21.39
C PHE A 166 -12.12 2.60 -22.50
N ASP A 167 -13.07 3.48 -22.24
CA ASP A 167 -13.40 4.58 -23.15
C ASP A 167 -12.25 5.61 -23.17
N ILE A 168 -11.73 5.91 -21.97
CA ILE A 168 -10.56 6.75 -21.71
C ILE A 168 -9.40 5.85 -21.27
N GLU A 169 -8.40 5.69 -22.12
CA GLU A 169 -7.23 4.86 -21.85
C GLU A 169 -6.10 5.68 -21.21
N VAL A 170 -5.56 5.17 -20.12
CA VAL A 170 -4.41 5.76 -19.44
C VAL A 170 -3.14 5.16 -20.04
N SER A 171 -2.44 5.98 -20.84
CA SER A 171 -1.19 5.61 -21.51
C SER A 171 0.04 5.83 -20.64
N GLY A 172 1.06 4.98 -20.81
CA GLY A 172 2.34 5.11 -20.12
C GLY A 172 2.96 3.77 -19.72
N ASP A 173 4.29 3.74 -19.71
CA ASP A 173 5.03 2.60 -19.17
C ASP A 173 5.08 2.68 -17.65
N GLN A 174 4.78 1.56 -16.98
CA GLN A 174 4.83 1.48 -15.52
C GLN A 174 6.07 0.69 -15.12
N ARG A 175 7.17 1.41 -14.89
CA ARG A 175 8.43 0.80 -14.43
C ARG A 175 8.44 0.59 -12.92
N HIS A 176 7.79 1.49 -12.19
CA HIS A 176 7.65 1.49 -10.75
C HIS A 176 6.18 1.51 -10.31
N ALA A 177 5.86 0.94 -9.16
CA ALA A 177 4.49 0.90 -8.64
C ALA A 177 3.90 2.31 -8.44
N TYR A 178 4.75 3.27 -8.06
CA TYR A 178 4.38 4.67 -7.80
C TYR A 178 4.19 5.49 -9.09
N ASP A 179 4.45 4.94 -10.28
CA ASP A 179 4.24 5.67 -11.53
C ASP A 179 2.76 5.70 -11.92
N MET A 180 1.93 4.81 -11.37
CA MET A 180 0.53 4.68 -11.77
C MET A 180 -0.28 5.98 -11.56
N PRO A 181 -0.22 6.67 -10.40
CA PRO A 181 -0.93 7.94 -10.22
C PRO A 181 -0.50 9.01 -11.22
N GLN A 182 0.80 9.10 -11.53
CA GLN A 182 1.34 10.05 -12.51
C GLN A 182 0.74 9.85 -13.91
N MET A 183 0.46 8.59 -14.28
CA MET A 183 -0.21 8.30 -15.55
C MET A 183 -1.65 8.86 -15.57
N PHE A 184 -2.39 8.77 -14.46
CA PHE A 184 -3.72 9.36 -14.35
C PHE A 184 -3.67 10.89 -14.38
N ALA A 185 -2.71 11.49 -13.68
CA ALA A 185 -2.51 12.93 -13.67
C ALA A 185 -2.28 13.48 -15.08
N ARG A 186 -1.40 12.83 -15.86
CA ARG A 186 -1.17 13.18 -17.27
C ARG A 186 -2.43 13.03 -18.13
N ALA A 187 -3.19 11.96 -17.94
CA ALA A 187 -4.41 11.73 -18.69
C ALA A 187 -5.50 12.79 -18.37
N LEU A 188 -5.47 13.38 -17.18
CA LEU A 188 -6.44 14.37 -16.71
C LEU A 188 -5.94 15.82 -16.81
N ASP A 189 -4.74 16.02 -17.36
CA ASP A 189 -4.05 17.31 -17.43
C ASP A 189 -3.95 17.99 -16.04
N THR A 190 -3.52 17.21 -15.04
CA THR A 190 -3.27 17.72 -13.68
C THR A 190 -1.88 17.33 -13.19
N SER A 191 -1.52 17.86 -12.02
CA SER A 191 -0.39 17.39 -11.24
C SER A 191 -0.78 16.24 -10.31
N CYS A 192 0.18 15.46 -9.84
CA CYS A 192 0.01 14.61 -8.67
C CYS A 192 1.32 14.39 -7.93
N ARG A 193 1.21 14.01 -6.66
CA ARG A 193 2.36 13.60 -5.85
C ARG A 193 3.02 12.36 -6.44
N ASP A 194 4.33 12.25 -6.30
CA ASP A 194 5.17 11.12 -6.75
C ASP A 194 5.24 9.97 -5.73
N ARG A 195 4.53 10.12 -4.62
CA ARG A 195 4.47 9.20 -3.48
C ARG A 195 3.03 9.09 -2.96
N PRO A 196 2.68 8.00 -2.26
CA PRO A 196 1.37 7.87 -1.66
C PRO A 196 1.09 8.99 -0.65
N LEU A 197 -0.17 9.13 -0.26
CA LEU A 197 -0.64 10.08 0.73
C LEU A 197 -1.54 9.40 1.75
N MET A 198 -1.37 9.76 3.02
CA MET A 198 -2.26 9.45 4.11
C MET A 198 -2.46 10.68 4.98
N LEU A 199 -3.68 11.21 5.02
CA LEU A 199 -4.04 12.35 5.84
C LEU A 199 -4.55 11.88 7.20
N LEU A 200 -3.97 12.41 8.28
CA LEU A 200 -4.39 12.19 9.67
C LEU A 200 -5.07 13.44 10.22
N SER A 201 -6.22 13.25 10.87
CA SER A 201 -6.89 14.33 11.62
C SER A 201 -6.09 14.73 12.87
N SER A 202 -6.40 15.91 13.43
CA SER A 202 -5.82 16.37 14.70
C SER A 202 -6.10 15.39 15.85
N GLY A 203 -7.32 14.85 15.93
CA GLY A 203 -7.68 13.85 16.94
C GLY A 203 -6.88 12.55 16.79
N GLU A 204 -6.64 12.08 15.55
CA GLU A 204 -5.80 10.89 15.33
C GLU A 204 -4.35 11.13 15.75
N ARG A 205 -3.80 12.32 15.45
CA ARG A 205 -2.45 12.71 15.89
C ARG A 205 -2.36 12.76 17.41
N SER A 206 -3.38 13.30 18.08
CA SER A 206 -3.43 13.33 19.55
C SER A 206 -3.48 11.93 20.16
N ILE A 207 -4.20 10.98 19.56
CA ILE A 207 -4.22 9.58 20.01
C ILE A 207 -2.84 8.95 19.81
N GLY A 208 -2.21 9.16 18.65
CA GLY A 208 -0.85 8.68 18.38
C GLY A 208 0.18 9.23 19.37
N ARG A 209 0.05 10.50 19.77
CA ARG A 209 0.86 11.11 20.82
C ARG A 209 0.67 10.40 22.17
N GLY A 210 -0.56 10.22 22.64
CA GLY A 210 -0.82 9.56 23.93
C GLY A 210 -0.26 8.13 23.99
N GLU A 211 -0.40 7.37 22.90
CA GLU A 211 0.17 6.02 22.79
C GLU A 211 1.72 6.02 22.80
N LEU A 212 2.35 7.09 22.35
CA LEU A 212 3.80 7.24 22.40
C LEU A 212 4.27 7.71 23.79
N GLU A 213 3.52 8.58 24.46
CA GLU A 213 3.78 9.00 25.84
C GLU A 213 3.71 7.81 26.81
N GLU A 214 2.74 6.89 26.62
CA GLU A 214 2.66 5.62 27.37
C GLU A 214 3.89 4.71 27.16
N LEU A 215 4.57 4.87 26.03
CA LEU A 215 5.82 4.15 25.71
C LEU A 215 7.08 4.92 26.16
N GLY A 216 6.92 6.04 26.89
CA GLY A 216 8.03 6.84 27.39
C GLY A 216 8.67 7.75 26.34
N ILE A 217 7.96 8.08 25.27
CA ILE A 217 8.40 9.11 24.31
C ILE A 217 7.89 10.46 24.77
N ASP A 218 8.81 11.31 25.20
CA ASP A 218 8.50 12.68 25.63
C ASP A 218 8.09 13.58 24.46
N PHE A 219 7.30 14.61 24.76
CA PHE A 219 6.92 15.65 23.81
C PHE A 219 7.25 17.03 24.39
N ASP A 220 7.74 17.93 23.55
CA ASP A 220 7.98 19.32 23.95
C ASP A 220 6.68 20.15 23.99
N ASP A 221 6.76 21.40 24.48
CA ASP A 221 5.62 22.32 24.57
C ASP A 221 4.98 22.63 23.19
N ALA A 222 5.74 22.46 22.10
CA ALA A 222 5.25 22.62 20.73
C ALA A 222 4.61 21.33 20.18
N GLY A 223 4.54 20.26 20.97
CA GLY A 223 3.97 18.98 20.58
C GLY A 223 4.87 18.15 19.66
N ARG A 224 6.18 18.42 19.63
CA ARG A 224 7.16 17.61 18.89
C ARG A 224 7.67 16.50 19.79
N ALA A 225 7.64 15.27 19.27
CA ALA A 225 8.18 14.10 19.98
C ALA A 225 9.71 14.19 20.08
N ALA A 226 10.26 13.70 21.19
CA ALA A 226 11.67 13.37 21.28
C ALA A 226 12.05 12.43 20.12
N PRO A 227 13.15 12.69 19.38
CA PRO A 227 13.48 11.90 18.21
C PRO A 227 13.63 10.41 18.54
N PHE A 228 12.96 9.56 17.76
CA PHE A 228 13.05 8.11 17.86
C PHE A 228 13.02 7.43 16.48
N VAL A 229 13.62 6.26 16.40
CA VAL A 229 13.59 5.37 15.24
C VAL A 229 12.45 4.37 15.40
N ALA A 230 11.55 4.28 14.42
CA ALA A 230 10.51 3.27 14.41
C ALA A 230 11.00 2.00 13.71
N LEU A 231 11.04 0.86 14.40
CA LEU A 231 11.36 -0.45 13.80
C LEU A 231 10.09 -1.26 13.64
N PHE A 232 9.67 -1.56 12.42
CA PHE A 232 8.55 -2.47 12.20
C PHE A 232 9.05 -3.91 12.00
N VAL A 233 8.87 -4.74 13.04
CA VAL A 233 9.18 -6.18 13.02
C VAL A 233 8.02 -6.91 12.33
N GLY A 234 8.23 -7.22 11.06
CA GLY A 234 7.27 -7.97 10.26
C GLY A 234 7.73 -8.23 8.83
N GLY A 235 6.80 -8.65 7.98
CA GLY A 235 7.10 -8.78 6.56
C GLY A 235 6.13 -9.68 5.82
N HIS A 236 6.07 -9.52 4.50
CA HIS A 236 5.20 -10.34 3.67
C HIS A 236 5.96 -11.52 3.06
N LEU A 237 5.53 -12.75 3.37
CA LEU A 237 6.02 -13.98 2.75
C LEU A 237 7.55 -14.13 2.83
N ASP A 238 8.20 -14.20 1.67
CA ASP A 238 9.63 -14.43 1.45
C ASP A 238 10.51 -13.19 1.66
N LYS A 239 9.93 -12.12 2.20
CA LYS A 239 10.60 -10.84 2.49
C LYS A 239 10.87 -10.62 3.98
N ARG A 240 10.48 -11.58 4.82
CA ARG A 240 10.67 -11.51 6.27
C ARG A 240 12.15 -11.69 6.61
N LEU A 241 12.62 -10.86 7.53
CA LEU A 241 13.92 -11.04 8.18
C LEU A 241 13.77 -11.97 9.39
N PRO A 242 14.80 -12.75 9.73
CA PRO A 242 14.78 -13.61 10.91
C PRO A 242 14.67 -12.79 12.19
N LEU A 243 14.20 -13.40 13.28
CA LEU A 243 14.14 -12.73 14.59
C LEU A 243 15.53 -12.24 15.02
N SER A 244 16.58 -13.05 14.81
CA SER A 244 17.95 -12.71 15.19
C SER A 244 18.42 -11.38 14.61
N PHE A 245 18.11 -11.10 13.34
CA PHE A 245 18.42 -9.80 12.72
C PHE A 245 17.82 -8.63 13.50
N TRP A 246 16.57 -8.76 13.95
CA TRP A 246 15.91 -7.70 14.73
C TRP A 246 16.51 -7.57 16.12
N GLN A 247 16.85 -8.69 16.76
CA GLN A 247 17.51 -8.68 18.07
C GLN A 247 18.88 -8.00 17.99
N GLU A 248 19.70 -8.36 17.01
CA GLU A 248 21.01 -7.74 16.75
C GLU A 248 20.87 -6.25 16.42
N SER A 249 19.83 -5.86 15.66
CA SER A 249 19.57 -4.45 15.34
C SER A 249 19.16 -3.64 16.57
N ILE A 250 18.37 -4.24 17.47
CA ILE A 250 17.96 -3.63 18.75
C ILE A 250 19.18 -3.41 19.63
N ASP A 251 20.04 -4.43 19.79
CA ASP A 251 21.27 -4.34 20.58
C ASP A 251 22.22 -3.26 20.04
N ALA A 252 22.33 -3.17 18.71
CA ALA A 252 23.14 -2.17 18.03
C ALA A 252 22.63 -0.74 18.28
N LEU A 253 21.30 -0.51 18.23
CA LEU A 253 20.70 0.80 18.51
C LEU A 253 20.82 1.20 19.98
N GLU A 254 20.57 0.26 20.90
CA GLU A 254 20.72 0.47 22.35
C GLU A 254 22.17 0.82 22.71
N SER A 255 23.14 0.08 22.16
CA SER A 255 24.58 0.33 22.38
C SER A 255 25.04 1.68 21.82
N ALA A 256 24.42 2.14 20.73
CA ALA A 256 24.69 3.44 20.11
C ALA A 256 23.89 4.60 20.73
N GLY A 257 23.12 4.35 21.79
CA GLY A 257 22.30 5.36 22.45
C GLY A 257 21.20 5.96 21.58
N GLN A 258 20.75 5.23 20.55
CA GLN A 258 19.67 5.67 19.69
C GLN A 258 18.34 5.33 20.35
N ARG A 259 17.41 6.29 20.46
CA ARG A 259 16.05 6.01 20.92
C ARG A 259 15.25 5.31 19.83
N TYR A 260 14.52 4.26 20.20
CA TYR A 260 13.74 3.48 19.25
C TYR A 260 12.42 2.95 19.82
N VAL A 261 11.47 2.69 18.92
CA VAL A 261 10.22 2.00 19.24
C VAL A 261 10.06 0.81 18.30
N VAL A 262 9.93 -0.39 18.87
CA VAL A 262 9.73 -1.64 18.14
C VAL A 262 8.25 -1.89 17.97
N PHE A 263 7.74 -1.75 16.75
CA PHE A 263 6.36 -2.05 16.39
C PHE A 263 6.25 -3.50 15.90
N VAL A 264 5.46 -4.31 16.60
CA VAL A 264 5.21 -5.70 16.23
C VAL A 264 3.94 -5.82 15.38
N GLY A 265 4.05 -6.49 14.23
CA GLY A 265 2.90 -6.81 13.38
C GLY A 265 1.98 -7.88 13.98
N PRO A 266 0.67 -7.92 13.63
CA PRO A 266 -0.24 -8.98 14.12
C PRO A 266 0.22 -10.41 13.79
N GLU A 267 0.91 -10.61 12.67
CA GLU A 267 1.43 -11.92 12.25
C GLU A 267 2.75 -12.29 12.96
N GLU A 268 3.34 -11.33 13.67
CA GLU A 268 4.61 -11.43 14.39
C GLU A 268 4.43 -11.37 15.91
N LEU A 269 3.19 -11.36 16.40
CA LEU A 269 2.88 -11.28 17.83
C LEU A 269 3.59 -12.35 18.67
N ARG A 270 3.87 -13.53 18.09
CA ARG A 270 4.65 -14.61 18.73
C ARG A 270 6.08 -14.21 19.10
N HIS A 271 6.65 -13.18 18.47
CA HIS A 271 7.98 -12.67 18.73
C HIS A 271 7.99 -11.62 19.85
N ALA A 272 6.83 -11.07 20.23
CA ALA A 272 6.74 -10.02 21.24
C ALA A 272 7.35 -10.43 22.60
N PRO A 273 7.10 -11.62 23.16
CA PRO A 273 7.68 -11.98 24.46
C PRO A 273 9.22 -12.01 24.47
N ALA A 274 9.84 -12.51 23.39
CA ALA A 274 11.29 -12.56 23.28
C ALA A 274 11.91 -11.15 23.17
N LEU A 275 11.25 -10.27 22.41
CA LEU A 275 11.67 -8.87 22.27
C LEU A 275 11.43 -8.08 23.55
N GLU A 276 10.30 -8.29 24.23
CA GLU A 276 9.99 -7.69 25.55
C GLU A 276 11.05 -8.10 26.59
N GLN A 277 11.42 -9.39 26.63
CA GLN A 277 12.46 -9.88 27.53
C GLN A 277 13.83 -9.27 27.23
N GLN A 278 14.21 -9.17 25.96
CA GLN A 278 15.48 -8.54 25.57
C GLN A 278 15.54 -7.06 25.95
N MET A 279 14.40 -6.37 25.87
CA MET A 279 14.30 -4.93 26.11
C MET A 279 13.91 -4.58 27.56
N ALA A 280 13.87 -5.55 28.47
CA ALA A 280 13.39 -5.34 29.85
C ALA A 280 14.19 -4.25 30.61
N ASP A 281 15.50 -4.18 30.37
CA ASP A 281 16.42 -3.21 30.97
C ASP A 281 16.88 -2.13 29.96
N SER A 282 16.15 -1.97 28.84
CA SER A 282 16.48 -0.99 27.80
C SER A 282 16.33 0.43 28.34
N ARG A 283 17.33 1.28 28.06
CA ARG A 283 17.30 2.71 28.41
C ARG A 283 16.71 3.57 27.30
N TYR A 284 16.74 3.08 26.06
CA TYR A 284 16.39 3.87 24.88
C TYR A 284 15.22 3.30 24.07
N GLY A 285 14.76 2.10 24.39
CA GLY A 285 13.83 1.31 23.58
C GLY A 285 12.51 1.01 24.29
N ALA A 286 11.42 1.03 23.52
CA ALA A 286 10.12 0.51 23.96
C ALA A 286 9.50 -0.42 22.91
N LEU A 287 8.70 -1.39 23.34
CA LEU A 287 7.96 -2.29 22.44
C LEU A 287 6.49 -1.90 22.35
N CYS A 288 6.03 -1.62 21.13
CA CYS A 288 4.64 -1.40 20.81
C CYS A 288 4.01 -2.67 20.23
N ARG A 289 3.03 -3.22 20.96
CA ARG A 289 2.16 -4.30 20.45
C ARG A 289 1.26 -3.80 19.30
N PRO A 290 0.67 -4.69 18.49
CA PRO A 290 -0.14 -4.29 17.34
C PRO A 290 -1.25 -3.30 17.70
N ARG A 291 -1.35 -2.22 16.93
CA ARG A 291 -2.42 -1.22 17.04
C ARG A 291 -3.31 -1.20 15.79
N PRO A 292 -4.55 -0.66 15.90
CA PRO A 292 -5.35 -0.33 14.73
C PRO A 292 -4.55 0.52 13.74
N LEU A 293 -4.76 0.29 12.45
CA LEU A 293 -3.92 0.83 11.38
C LEU A 293 -3.69 2.34 11.42
N ARG A 294 -4.73 3.09 11.82
CA ARG A 294 -4.66 4.56 11.89
C ARG A 294 -4.01 5.08 13.16
N ILE A 295 -4.10 4.34 14.26
CA ILE A 295 -3.34 4.64 15.49
C ILE A 295 -1.86 4.38 15.21
N PHE A 296 -1.53 3.24 14.61
CA PHE A 296 -0.17 2.95 14.16
C PHE A 296 0.38 4.05 13.23
N ALA A 297 -0.39 4.47 12.22
CA ALA A 297 -0.01 5.58 11.35
C ALA A 297 0.20 6.90 12.12
N ALA A 298 -0.64 7.19 13.11
CA ALA A 298 -0.49 8.39 13.94
C ALA A 298 0.75 8.35 14.82
N MET A 299 1.12 7.19 15.37
CA MET A 299 2.39 7.02 16.09
C MET A 299 3.58 7.21 15.14
N LEU A 300 3.53 6.58 13.96
CA LEU A 300 4.60 6.70 12.95
C LEU A 300 4.81 8.14 12.48
N HIS A 301 3.77 8.97 12.44
CA HIS A 301 3.87 10.37 12.02
C HIS A 301 4.91 11.17 12.82
N HIS A 302 5.19 10.77 14.06
CA HIS A 302 6.17 11.41 14.92
C HIS A 302 7.58 10.80 14.84
N ALA A 303 7.76 9.71 14.10
CA ALA A 303 9.04 9.02 14.00
C ALA A 303 10.05 9.83 13.16
N ARG A 304 11.32 9.81 13.57
CA ARG A 304 12.41 10.42 12.79
C ARG A 304 12.64 9.66 11.48
N HIS A 305 12.68 8.33 11.57
CA HIS A 305 12.72 7.41 10.43
C HIS A 305 11.93 6.14 10.77
N LEU A 306 11.32 5.52 9.76
CA LEU A 306 10.73 4.19 9.83
C LEU A 306 11.63 3.17 9.13
N ILE A 307 12.09 2.17 9.87
CA ILE A 307 12.76 0.99 9.33
C ILE A 307 11.74 -0.12 9.14
N SER A 308 11.59 -0.60 7.91
CA SER A 308 10.61 -1.63 7.61
C SER A 308 11.00 -2.48 6.40
N PRO A 309 10.75 -3.80 6.41
CA PRO A 309 10.79 -4.60 5.20
C PRO A 309 9.70 -4.17 4.21
N ASP A 310 9.82 -4.57 2.95
CA ASP A 310 8.78 -4.34 1.92
C ASP A 310 7.45 -5.01 2.32
N SER A 311 6.61 -4.20 2.97
CA SER A 311 5.36 -4.54 3.64
C SER A 311 4.44 -3.32 3.70
N GLY A 312 3.22 -3.50 4.22
CA GLY A 312 2.23 -2.42 4.34
C GLY A 312 2.76 -1.17 5.08
N PRO A 313 3.36 -1.31 6.27
CA PRO A 313 3.95 -0.21 7.04
C PRO A 313 4.95 0.65 6.29
N LEU A 314 5.82 0.06 5.45
CA LEU A 314 6.76 0.82 4.63
C LEU A 314 6.03 1.89 3.78
N HIS A 315 4.92 1.50 3.17
CA HIS A 315 4.12 2.42 2.36
C HIS A 315 3.31 3.41 3.20
N ILE A 316 2.97 3.07 4.45
CA ILE A 316 2.32 3.99 5.39
C ILE A 316 3.28 5.10 5.79
N GLY A 317 4.52 4.76 6.18
CA GLY A 317 5.56 5.75 6.45
C GLY A 317 5.77 6.66 5.24
N ALA A 318 5.91 6.07 4.05
CA ALA A 318 6.05 6.83 2.82
C ALA A 318 4.85 7.76 2.52
N ALA A 319 3.64 7.38 2.94
CA ALA A 319 2.42 8.14 2.74
C ALA A 319 2.21 9.27 3.76
N LEU A 320 2.88 9.18 4.90
CA LEU A 320 2.90 10.19 5.96
C LEU A 320 4.07 11.18 5.81
N ASP A 321 4.84 11.07 4.72
CA ASP A 321 6.11 11.77 4.50
C ASP A 321 7.15 11.52 5.61
N VAL A 322 7.02 10.40 6.33
CA VAL A 322 8.04 9.93 7.27
C VAL A 322 9.18 9.32 6.46
N PRO A 323 10.43 9.76 6.65
CA PRO A 323 11.58 9.15 6.01
C PRO A 323 11.63 7.64 6.26
N VAL A 324 11.72 6.82 5.20
CA VAL A 324 11.72 5.36 5.34
C VAL A 324 13.08 4.73 5.01
N MET A 325 13.46 3.70 5.75
CA MET A 325 14.56 2.80 5.43
C MET A 325 13.98 1.44 5.04
N ALA A 326 13.92 1.17 3.74
CA ALA A 326 13.37 -0.05 3.18
C ALA A 326 14.39 -1.19 3.24
N LEU A 327 14.09 -2.24 4.02
CA LEU A 327 14.90 -3.45 4.07
C LEU A 327 14.49 -4.40 2.94
N VAL A 328 15.31 -4.48 1.90
CA VAL A 328 14.98 -5.21 0.68
C VAL A 328 15.68 -6.56 0.61
N GLN A 329 14.89 -7.63 0.59
CA GLN A 329 15.39 -9.01 0.51
C GLN A 329 15.35 -9.61 -0.90
N LYS A 330 14.52 -9.05 -1.80
CA LYS A 330 14.24 -9.59 -3.14
C LYS A 330 14.25 -8.47 -4.18
N ARG A 331 14.83 -8.69 -5.36
CA ARG A 331 14.90 -7.67 -6.42
C ARG A 331 13.53 -7.18 -6.87
N LYS A 332 12.55 -8.08 -6.93
CA LYS A 332 11.15 -7.75 -7.29
C LYS A 332 10.50 -6.71 -6.35
N SER A 333 11.04 -6.49 -5.16
CA SER A 333 10.59 -5.50 -4.19
C SER A 333 11.04 -4.08 -4.54
N LEU A 334 12.09 -3.92 -5.33
CA LEU A 334 12.65 -2.63 -5.72
C LEU A 334 11.67 -1.76 -6.52
N LYS A 335 10.73 -2.39 -7.22
CA LYS A 335 9.65 -1.69 -7.93
C LYS A 335 8.58 -1.11 -7.00
N PHE A 336 8.65 -1.39 -5.71
CA PHE A 336 7.76 -0.87 -4.67
C PHE A 336 8.51 -0.01 -3.64
N ALA A 337 9.84 0.03 -3.68
CA ALA A 337 10.62 0.80 -2.72
C ALA A 337 10.26 2.29 -2.84
N PRO A 338 9.98 2.99 -1.73
CA PRO A 338 9.80 4.44 -1.73
C PRO A 338 11.01 5.15 -2.36
N ARG A 339 10.76 6.32 -2.98
CA ARG A 339 11.74 7.07 -3.80
C ARG A 339 11.88 8.52 -3.36
N GLY A 340 11.42 8.87 -2.16
CA GLY A 340 11.56 10.20 -1.62
C GLY A 340 13.03 10.56 -1.36
N PRO A 341 13.37 11.85 -1.29
CA PRO A 341 14.75 12.30 -1.13
C PRO A 341 15.41 11.82 0.17
N LEU A 342 14.60 11.63 1.22
CA LEU A 342 15.05 11.14 2.53
C LEU A 342 14.86 9.63 2.71
N ASP A 343 14.31 8.95 1.70
CA ASP A 343 14.11 7.50 1.75
C ASP A 343 15.44 6.79 1.44
N ILE A 344 15.70 5.70 2.14
CA ILE A 344 16.90 4.87 2.02
C ILE A 344 16.46 3.45 1.67
N VAL A 345 17.19 2.80 0.75
CA VAL A 345 16.97 1.40 0.39
C VAL A 345 18.21 0.59 0.72
N LEU A 346 18.08 -0.31 1.71
CA LEU A 346 19.15 -1.22 2.12
C LEU A 346 18.91 -2.60 1.51
N TRP A 347 19.86 -3.08 0.71
CA TRP A 347 19.79 -4.39 0.07
C TRP A 347 20.41 -5.45 1.00
N GLN A 348 19.58 -6.41 1.46
CA GLN A 348 19.99 -7.51 2.32
C GLN A 348 20.96 -7.10 3.45
N PRO A 349 20.64 -6.04 4.24
CA PRO A 349 21.55 -5.52 5.24
C PRO A 349 21.69 -6.47 6.43
N ASP A 350 22.81 -6.34 7.13
CA ASP A 350 22.96 -6.78 8.52
C ASP A 350 22.62 -5.64 9.50
N ALA A 351 22.70 -5.92 10.81
CA ALA A 351 22.41 -4.96 11.86
C ALA A 351 23.39 -3.77 11.87
N GLY A 352 24.66 -4.00 11.51
CA GLY A 352 25.68 -2.95 11.47
C GLY A 352 25.41 -1.92 10.37
N ARG A 353 25.09 -2.39 9.16
CA ARG A 353 24.71 -1.54 8.02
C ARG A 353 23.42 -0.76 8.30
N LEU A 354 22.46 -1.38 8.99
CA LEU A 354 21.25 -0.69 9.46
C LEU A 354 21.61 0.45 10.43
N LEU A 355 22.47 0.19 11.43
CA LEU A 355 22.89 1.20 12.39
C LEU A 355 23.65 2.36 11.71
N GLU A 356 24.52 2.05 10.74
CA GLU A 356 25.22 3.06 9.94
C GLU A 356 24.23 3.98 9.22
N ALA A 357 23.21 3.40 8.57
CA ALA A 357 22.16 4.17 7.90
C ALA A 357 21.31 5.02 8.86
N VAL A 358 21.14 4.57 10.11
CA VAL A 358 20.43 5.34 11.15
C VAL A 358 21.26 6.50 11.67
N THR A 359 22.55 6.28 11.89
CA THR A 359 23.45 7.25 12.52
C THR A 359 23.98 8.28 11.52
N ARG A 360 24.14 7.89 10.25
CA ARG A 360 24.67 8.72 9.15
C ARG A 360 23.79 8.65 7.90
N PRO A 361 22.48 8.98 8.00
CA PRO A 361 21.52 8.78 6.92
C PRO A 361 21.89 9.55 5.64
N GLU A 362 22.57 10.70 5.74
CA GLU A 362 23.04 11.50 4.62
C GLU A 362 23.97 10.75 3.65
N GLN A 363 24.65 9.70 4.11
CA GLN A 363 25.52 8.86 3.26
C GLN A 363 24.71 7.91 2.36
N PHE A 364 23.42 7.72 2.67
CA PHE A 364 22.51 6.77 2.04
C PHE A 364 21.33 7.44 1.33
N GLN A 365 20.93 8.62 1.76
CA GLN A 365 19.78 9.34 1.22
C GLN A 365 19.90 9.57 -0.29
N GLY A 366 18.81 9.31 -1.01
CA GLY A 366 18.77 9.40 -2.48
C GLY A 366 19.60 8.33 -3.21
N ARG A 367 20.35 7.49 -2.50
CA ARG A 367 21.11 6.37 -3.06
C ARG A 367 20.34 5.07 -2.86
N ARG A 368 20.39 4.20 -3.86
CA ARG A 368 19.97 2.81 -3.71
C ARG A 368 21.22 1.98 -3.49
N ASP A 369 21.35 1.34 -2.33
CA ASP A 369 22.52 0.52 -1.95
C ASP A 369 22.71 -0.73 -2.85
N ILE A 370 21.93 -0.84 -3.93
CA ILE A 370 21.94 -1.87 -4.97
C ILE A 370 23.06 -1.59 -5.98
N GLU A 371 23.35 -0.31 -6.24
CA GLU A 371 24.34 0.10 -7.25
C GLU A 371 25.77 -0.31 -6.86
N ALA A 372 26.03 -0.53 -5.57
CA ALA A 372 27.32 -1.02 -5.06
C ALA A 372 27.46 -2.55 -5.13
N VAL A 373 26.36 -3.32 -5.28
CA VAL A 373 26.38 -4.77 -5.03
C VAL A 373 26.11 -5.61 -6.28
N VAL A 374 25.39 -5.12 -7.30
CA VAL A 374 25.25 -5.92 -8.54
C VAL A 374 25.06 -5.06 -9.81
N PRO A 375 25.91 -5.22 -10.85
CA PRO A 375 25.66 -4.62 -12.16
C PRO A 375 24.36 -5.15 -12.77
N ASP A 376 23.71 -4.30 -13.57
CA ASP A 376 22.44 -4.58 -14.23
C ASP A 376 22.55 -5.85 -15.10
N PRO A 377 21.72 -6.89 -14.91
CA PRO A 377 21.73 -8.01 -15.84
C PRO A 377 21.15 -7.53 -17.17
N THR A 378 21.88 -7.79 -18.25
CA THR A 378 21.47 -7.51 -19.62
C THR A 378 20.04 -8.01 -19.92
N PRO A 379 19.32 -7.38 -20.87
CA PRO A 379 17.88 -7.60 -21.09
C PRO A 379 17.45 -9.03 -21.48
N GLU A 380 18.37 -9.97 -21.64
CA GLU A 380 18.07 -11.33 -22.13
C GLU A 380 17.56 -12.30 -21.06
N MET A 381 17.69 -12.01 -19.75
CA MET A 381 17.27 -12.95 -18.70
C MET A 381 15.81 -12.81 -18.22
N ALA A 382 15.01 -11.93 -18.82
CA ALA A 382 13.61 -11.71 -18.41
C ALA A 382 12.59 -12.70 -19.01
N LEU A 383 13.03 -13.71 -19.75
CA LEU A 383 12.16 -14.65 -20.46
C LEU A 383 12.18 -16.10 -19.93
N THR A 384 12.47 -16.34 -18.64
CA THR A 384 12.19 -17.66 -18.05
C THR A 384 11.95 -17.56 -16.53
N SER A 385 10.68 -17.50 -16.12
CA SER A 385 10.05 -18.20 -14.96
C SER A 385 8.76 -17.55 -14.46
#